data_AF-A0A7J5PXC6-F1
#
_entry.id   AF-A0A7J5PXC6-F1
#
_cell.length_a   1.000
_cell.length_b   1.000
_cell.length_c   1.000
_cell.angle_alpha   90.00
_cell.angle_beta   90.00
_cell.angle_gamma   90.00
#
_symmetry.space_group_name_H-M   'P 1'
#
loop_
_entity.id
_entity.type
_entity.pdbx_description
1 polymer ?
#
loop_
_entity_poly.entity_id
_entity_poly.type
_entity_poly.pdbx_seq_one_letter_code
_entity_poly.pdbx_strand_id
1 'polypeptide(L)'
;MMLATERIVFLTGPENSDRFIENLRTEYNIGQYRIRINRTPPCYELFHERQESKRSSLNSRLFASSRPEKIVNYINKTSNNSPK
;
A
#
# COMPACT_ATOMS: atom_id res chain seq x y z
N MET A 1 -5.62 0.90 11.37
CA MET A 1 -4.16 0.92 11.37
C MET A 1 -3.67 2.11 10.53
N MET A 2 -2.56 2.70 10.92
CA MET A 2 -1.88 3.74 10.14
C MET A 2 -0.43 3.32 9.94
N LEU A 3 0.04 3.35 8.69
CA LEU A 3 1.44 3.09 8.34
C LEU A 3 2.00 4.34 7.68
N ALA A 4 2.91 5.02 8.35
CA ALA A 4 3.58 6.20 7.81
C ALA A 4 4.97 5.82 7.26
N THR A 5 5.31 6.38 6.10
CA THR A 5 6.67 6.44 5.57
C THR A 5 7.17 7.88 5.65
N GLU A 6 8.39 8.14 5.18
CA GLU A 6 8.93 9.52 5.13
C GLU A 6 8.11 10.45 4.23
N ARG A 7 7.35 9.91 3.27
CA ARG A 7 6.67 10.69 2.24
C ARG A 7 5.19 10.34 2.05
N ILE A 8 4.74 9.18 2.55
CA ILE A 8 3.42 8.64 2.28
C ILE A 8 2.80 8.10 3.57
N VAL A 9 1.56 8.49 3.85
CA VAL A 9 0.77 7.91 4.94
C VAL A 9 -0.28 6.99 4.36
N PHE A 10 -0.34 5.77 4.88
CA PHE A 10 -1.35 4.78 4.57
C PHE A 10 -2.34 4.66 5.73
N LEU A 11 -3.62 4.67 5.41
CA LEU A 11 -4.72 4.55 6.35
C LEU A 11 -5.60 3.35 6.00
N THR A 12 -6.11 2.68 7.02
CA THR A 12 -7.11 1.63 6.83
C THR A 12 -8.41 2.22 6.32
N GLY A 13 -8.82 1.83 5.11
CA GLY A 13 -10.17 2.12 4.62
C GLY A 13 -11.17 1.13 5.22
N PRO A 14 -12.22 1.58 5.94
CA PRO A 14 -13.19 0.70 6.59
C PRO A 14 -14.00 -0.14 5.57
N GLU A 15 -14.16 0.37 4.36
CA GLU A 15 -14.96 -0.26 3.29
C GLU A 15 -14.21 -1.32 2.44
N ASN A 16 -12.92 -1.55 2.72
CA ASN A 16 -12.08 -2.45 1.89
C ASN A 16 -11.41 -3.59 2.67
N SER A 17 -11.74 -3.79 3.95
CA SER A 17 -11.09 -4.79 4.80
C SER A 17 -12.07 -5.88 5.24
N ASP A 18 -11.59 -7.12 5.32
CA ASP A 18 -12.31 -8.30 5.82
C ASP A 18 -11.55 -8.90 7.03
N ARG A 19 -12.09 -9.92 7.68
CA ARG A 19 -11.58 -10.60 8.87
C ARG A 19 -10.10 -11.00 8.76
N PHE A 20 -9.66 -11.38 7.56
CA PHE A 20 -8.29 -11.87 7.30
C PHE A 20 -7.42 -10.90 6.51
N ILE A 21 -8.03 -10.01 5.74
CA ILE A 21 -7.34 -9.13 4.79
C ILE A 21 -7.64 -7.67 5.15
N GLU A 22 -6.62 -6.93 5.55
CA GLU A 22 -6.71 -5.49 5.75
C GLU A 22 -6.12 -4.75 4.55
N ASN A 23 -6.78 -3.69 4.10
CA ASN A 23 -6.30 -2.87 3.00
C ASN A 23 -6.02 -1.45 3.47
N LEU A 24 -4.75 -1.04 3.37
CA LEU A 24 -4.33 0.32 3.60
C LEU A 24 -4.17 1.06 2.27
N ARG A 25 -4.69 2.28 2.20
CA ARG A 25 -4.59 3.16 1.02
C ARG A 25 -3.98 4.50 1.42
N THR A 26 -3.39 5.19 0.46
CA THR A 26 -2.95 6.57 0.63
C THR A 26 -4.14 7.51 0.79
N GLU A 27 -4.04 8.52 1.65
CA GLU A 27 -5.13 9.49 1.81
C GLU A 27 -5.15 10.51 0.66
N TYR A 28 -6.37 10.82 0.19
CA TYR A 28 -6.73 11.90 -0.74
C TYR A 28 -5.96 12.00 -2.06
N ASN A 29 -6.62 11.69 -3.18
CA ASN A 29 -6.26 12.07 -4.56
C ASN A 29 -4.88 11.63 -5.11
N ILE A 30 -4.11 10.83 -4.36
CA ILE A 30 -2.84 10.23 -4.81
C ILE A 30 -2.98 8.71 -4.85
N GLY A 31 -3.99 8.20 -5.56
CA GLY A 31 -4.25 6.77 -5.75
C GLY A 31 -3.14 6.07 -6.52
N GLN A 32 -1.97 5.89 -5.90
CA GLN A 32 -0.77 5.32 -6.50
C GLN A 32 -0.36 4.01 -5.84
N TYR A 33 -0.68 3.80 -4.55
CA TYR A 33 -0.24 2.63 -3.80
C TYR A 33 -1.32 2.08 -2.86
N ARG A 34 -1.39 0.75 -2.79
CA ARG A 34 -2.23 0.02 -1.83
C ARG A 34 -1.42 -1.07 -1.15
N ILE A 35 -1.58 -1.22 0.15
CA ILE A 35 -1.01 -2.32 0.92
C ILE A 35 -2.12 -3.29 1.29
N ARG A 36 -1.97 -4.56 0.89
CA ARG A 36 -2.80 -5.65 1.35
C ARG A 36 -2.07 -6.39 2.46
N ILE A 37 -2.74 -6.60 3.59
CA ILE A 37 -2.19 -7.28 4.76
C ILE A 37 -2.99 -8.56 4.97
N ASN A 38 -2.38 -9.71 4.71
CA ASN A 38 -2.90 -10.97 5.22
C ASN A 38 -2.44 -11.12 6.66
N ARG A 39 -3.37 -11.33 7.59
CA ARG A 39 -3.06 -11.44 9.02
C ARG A 39 -2.61 -12.85 9.44
N THR A 40 -2.87 -13.88 8.62
CA THR A 40 -2.60 -15.29 8.98
C THR A 40 -2.19 -16.14 7.76
N PRO A 41 -0.90 -16.47 7.58
CA PRO A 41 0.26 -15.89 8.26
C PRO A 41 0.45 -14.41 7.87
N PRO A 42 1.10 -13.59 8.72
CA PRO A 42 1.31 -12.17 8.44
C PRO A 42 2.12 -11.96 7.16
N CYS A 43 1.50 -11.32 6.16
CA CYS A 43 2.12 -10.96 4.90
C CYS A 43 1.59 -9.61 4.41
N TYR A 44 2.51 -8.73 4.05
CA TYR A 44 2.24 -7.39 3.57
C TYR A 44 2.63 -7.32 2.10
N GLU A 45 1.70 -6.95 1.24
CA GLU A 45 1.90 -6.86 -0.20
C GLU A 45 1.60 -5.43 -0.67
N LEU A 46 2.57 -4.81 -1.34
CA LEU A 46 2.46 -3.47 -1.91
C LEU A 46 2.09 -3.56 -3.38
N PHE A 47 1.08 -2.80 -3.79
CA PHE A 47 0.59 -2.73 -5.17
C PHE A 47 0.55 -1.30 -5.67
N HIS A 48 0.69 -1.12 -6.98
CA HIS A 48 0.17 0.06 -7.64
C HIS A 48 -1.35 -0.03 -7.77
N GLU A 49 -2.03 1.03 -7.34
CA GLU A 49 -3.45 1.22 -7.60
C GLU A 49 -3.60 2.10 -8.85
N ARG A 50 -4.37 1.65 -9.85
CA ARG A 50 -4.83 2.54 -10.93
C ARG A 50 -6.27 2.91 -10.65
N GLN A 51 -6.56 4.21 -10.62
CA GLN A 51 -7.92 4.72 -10.52
C GLN A 51 -8.43 5.03 -11.93
N GLU A 52 -9.28 4.17 -12.47
CA GLU A 52 -10.00 4.45 -13.72
C GLU A 52 -11.39 4.93 -13.35
N SER A 53 -11.62 6.26 -13.37
CA SER A 53 -12.88 7.04 -13.32
C SER A 53 -14.04 6.61 -12.39
N LYS A 54 -14.35 5.32 -12.22
CA LYS A 54 -15.30 4.74 -11.26
C LYS A 54 -14.84 3.41 -10.61
N ARG A 55 -13.69 2.83 -11.00
CA ARG A 55 -13.15 1.57 -10.43
C ARG A 55 -11.65 1.68 -10.18
N SER A 56 -11.23 1.31 -8.97
CA SER A 56 -9.82 1.13 -8.63
C SER A 56 -9.43 -0.33 -8.88
N SER A 57 -8.48 -0.59 -9.77
CA SER A 57 -7.93 -1.93 -10.00
C SER A 57 -6.51 -2.04 -9.44
N LEU A 58 -6.22 -3.19 -8.83
CA LEU A 58 -4.84 -3.56 -8.45
C LEU A 58 -4.11 -3.92 -9.74
N ASN A 59 -3.06 -3.18 -10.08
CA ASN A 59 -2.43 -3.33 -11.39
C ASN A 59 -1.22 -4.28 -11.32
N SER A 60 -0.23 -3.99 -10.48
CA SER A 60 0.98 -4.81 -10.35
C SER A 60 1.47 -4.86 -8.91
N ARG A 61 1.84 -6.06 -8.44
CA ARG A 61 2.49 -6.25 -7.13
C ARG A 61 3.94 -5.80 -7.25
N LEU A 62 4.31 -4.82 -6.42
CA LEU A 62 5.64 -4.24 -6.40
C LEU A 62 6.56 -4.95 -5.41
N PHE A 63 6.01 -5.35 -4.26
CA PHE A 63 6.79 -5.91 -3.17
C PHE A 63 5.92 -6.76 -2.26
N ALA A 64 6.52 -7.78 -1.64
CA ALA A 64 5.87 -8.59 -0.62
C ALA A 64 6.85 -8.93 0.51
N SER A 65 6.38 -8.88 1.75
CA SER A 65 7.17 -9.28 2.91
C SER A 65 6.31 -9.64 4.10
N SER A 66 6.81 -10.51 4.98
CA SER A 66 6.23 -10.71 6.31
C SER A 66 6.50 -9.56 7.28
N ARG A 67 7.33 -8.57 6.89
CA ARG A 67 7.76 -7.46 7.75
C ARG A 67 7.33 -6.11 7.16
N PRO A 68 6.54 -5.29 7.88
CA PRO A 68 6.07 -4.00 7.38
C PRO A 68 7.23 -3.00 7.17
N GLU A 69 8.29 -3.06 7.99
CA GLU A 69 9.46 -2.17 7.82
C GLU A 69 10.11 -2.29 6.44
N LYS A 70 10.05 -3.48 5.81
CA LYS A 70 10.63 -3.68 4.48
C LYS A 70 9.86 -2.96 3.38
N ILE A 71 8.54 -2.81 3.52
CA ILE A 71 7.73 -2.01 2.60
C ILE A 71 8.07 -0.52 2.73
N VAL A 72 8.21 -0.02 3.96
CA VAL A 72 8.61 1.37 4.21
C VAL A 72 9.97 1.66 3.57
N ASN A 73 10.94 0.79 3.79
CA ASN A 73 12.27 0.90 3.19
C ASN A 73 12.24 0.85 1.66
N TYR A 74 11.39 0.00 1.07
CA TYR A 74 11.22 -0.08 -0.38
C TYR A 74 10.71 1.25 -0.94
N ILE A 75 9.65 1.81 -0.36
CA ILE A 75 9.04 3.09 -0.80
C ILE A 75 10.02 4.25 -0.67
N ASN A 76 10.73 4.34 0.46
CA ASN A 76 11.69 5.42 0.68
C ASN A 76 12.86 5.34 -0.34
N LYS A 77 13.32 4.13 -0.68
CA LYS A 77 14.36 3.93 -1.68
C LYS A 77 13.90 4.25 -3.10
N THR A 78 12.73 3.78 -3.52
CA THR A 78 12.23 4.02 -4.89
C THR A 78 11.96 5.49 -5.15
N SER A 79 11.48 6.23 -4.14
CA SER A 79 11.23 7.68 -4.26
C SER A 79 12.50 8.53 -4.38
N ASN A 80 13.67 8.00 -3.98
CA ASN A 80 14.96 8.69 -4.15
C ASN A 80 15.59 8.49 -5.53
N ASN A 81 15.06 7.57 -6.35
CA ASN A 81 15.55 7.27 -7.68
C ASN A 81 14.66 7.82 -8.81
N SER A 82 13.58 8.52 -8.50
CA SER A 82 12.79 9.23 -9.50
C SER A 82 13.48 10.56 -9.87
N PRO A 83 13.76 10.82 -11.15
CA PRO A 83 14.31 12.12 -11.56
C PRO A 83 13.29 13.22 -11.23
N LYS A 84 13.80 14.33 -10.69
CA LYS A 84 13.04 15.57 -10.42
C LYS A 84 12.46 16.14 -11.70
#